data_AF-A0A8D0EMU1-F1
#
_entry.id   AF-A0A8D0EMU1-F1
#
_cell.length_a   1.000
_cell.length_b   1.000
_cell.length_c   1.000
_cell.angle_alpha   90.00
_cell.angle_beta   90.00
_cell.angle_gamma   90.00
#
_symmetry.space_group_name_H-M   'P 1'
#
loop_
_entity.id
_entity.type
_entity.pdbx_description
1 polymer ?
#
loop_
_entity_poly.entity_id
_entity_poly.type
_entity_poly.pdbx_seq_one_letter_code
_entity_poly.pdbx_strand_id
1 'polypeptide(L)'
;MAPSATALALCVALFLTRRTDGEMLEGPTDVRFVAEIAHHLLRWEPGHNPRSDVRYEVEHRVYGTNFSWMATPNCRNISELSCDLTYYTLDPALRYYARVRAVARNHTSPWQRTNSFSPREASLRLSGQSLSLTGNTIHVQLQLLLRAGNLTVKYDDVQKHTRRYWVYVRRAQDNRTYKVLKTTPEFNITNLFWDTEYCISVEPDVASRRIHATRTDEHCVAIGGRDRSAELVLSIVSSSFITLLLLGLLGALLVCTYIKKPVRPPSVLKSFIKQSSLWMEQESLSSGSPDADPIQQLFLCQKEPQQDSTQRRPRSPWAQGHPQDQGWH
;
A
#
# COMPACT_ATOMS: atom_id res chain seq x y z
N MET A 1 -7.08 43.11 -89.86
CA MET A 1 -7.28 42.80 -88.43
C MET A 1 -6.98 41.33 -88.21
N ALA A 2 -6.08 40.95 -87.32
CA ALA A 2 -5.75 39.53 -87.05
C ALA A 2 -5.19 39.26 -85.63
N PRO A 3 -5.93 39.58 -84.54
CA PRO A 3 -5.44 39.37 -83.16
C PRO A 3 -5.55 37.92 -82.66
N SER A 4 -6.12 37.00 -83.44
CA SER A 4 -6.50 35.66 -82.97
C SER A 4 -5.33 34.71 -82.73
N ALA A 5 -4.31 34.71 -83.61
CA ALA A 5 -3.21 33.75 -83.54
C ALA A 5 -2.32 33.94 -82.30
N THR A 6 -2.05 35.19 -81.90
CA THR A 6 -1.26 35.51 -80.71
C THR A 6 -2.01 35.18 -79.41
N ALA A 7 -3.32 35.41 -79.37
CA ALA A 7 -4.18 35.02 -78.25
C ALA A 7 -4.19 33.48 -78.07
N LEU A 8 -4.35 32.72 -79.16
CA LEU A 8 -4.29 31.25 -79.12
C LEU A 8 -2.91 30.74 -78.68
N ALA A 9 -1.83 31.32 -79.19
CA ALA A 9 -0.48 30.97 -78.77
C ALA A 9 -0.23 31.24 -77.27
N LEU A 10 -0.73 32.37 -76.74
CA LEU A 10 -0.68 32.67 -75.31
C LEU A 10 -1.54 31.71 -74.47
N CYS A 11 -2.74 31.35 -74.93
CA CYS A 11 -3.56 30.34 -74.24
C CYS A 11 -2.89 28.97 -74.22
N VAL A 12 -2.32 28.51 -75.34
CA VAL A 12 -1.57 27.23 -75.40
C VAL A 12 -0.31 27.29 -74.52
N ALA A 13 0.44 28.39 -74.53
CA ALA A 13 1.56 28.58 -73.62
C ALA A 13 1.11 28.53 -72.15
N LEU A 14 0.00 29.18 -71.78
CA LEU A 14 -0.54 29.15 -70.43
C LEU A 14 -0.97 27.73 -70.01
N PHE A 15 -1.63 26.98 -70.90
CA PHE A 15 -1.98 25.57 -70.68
C PHE A 15 -0.74 24.65 -70.59
N LEU A 16 0.36 24.96 -71.28
CA LEU A 16 1.64 24.25 -71.15
C LEU A 16 2.44 24.68 -69.92
N THR A 17 2.22 25.89 -69.38
CA THR A 17 2.70 26.30 -68.05
C THR A 17 1.81 25.80 -66.90
N ARG A 18 0.78 24.99 -67.17
CA ARG A 18 0.14 24.18 -66.14
C ARG A 18 1.22 23.35 -65.47
N ARG A 19 1.54 23.66 -64.21
CA ARG A 19 2.55 22.93 -63.44
C ARG A 19 2.34 21.43 -63.64
N THR A 20 3.41 20.75 -64.04
CA THR A 20 3.59 19.37 -63.62
C THR A 20 3.68 19.39 -62.10
N ASP A 21 2.56 19.15 -61.42
CA ASP A 21 2.60 18.85 -59.99
C ASP A 21 3.45 17.58 -59.85
N GLY A 22 4.70 17.78 -59.41
CA GLY A 22 5.68 16.72 -59.25
C GLY A 22 5.11 15.71 -58.27
N GLU A 23 4.82 14.51 -58.79
CA GLU A 23 4.05 13.43 -58.17
C GLU A 23 4.07 13.49 -56.64
N MET A 24 3.01 14.06 -56.06
CA MET A 24 3.05 14.51 -54.67
C MET A 24 3.21 13.31 -53.76
N LEU A 25 4.30 13.32 -52.98
CA LEU A 25 4.60 12.22 -52.08
C LEU A 25 3.49 12.08 -51.03
N GLU A 26 2.83 10.92 -51.00
CA GLU A 26 1.68 10.70 -50.15
C GLU A 26 2.02 10.81 -48.65
N GLY A 27 1.05 11.33 -47.90
CA GLY A 27 1.21 11.61 -46.47
C GLY A 27 1.17 10.33 -45.62
N PRO A 28 1.91 10.28 -44.50
CA PRO A 28 1.69 9.26 -43.46
C PRO A 28 0.23 9.23 -43.02
N THR A 29 -0.30 8.03 -42.78
CA THR A 29 -1.66 7.81 -42.30
C THR A 29 -1.66 7.39 -40.83
N ASP A 30 -2.83 7.38 -40.18
CA ASP A 30 -3.02 6.90 -38.80
C ASP A 30 -2.01 7.41 -37.75
N VAL A 31 -1.67 8.70 -37.81
CA VAL A 31 -0.64 9.32 -36.97
C VAL A 31 -1.13 9.52 -35.53
N ARG A 32 -0.64 8.69 -34.60
CA ARG A 32 -1.09 8.66 -33.19
C ARG A 32 0.05 8.41 -32.20
N PHE A 33 -0.16 8.83 -30.95
CA PHE A 33 0.64 8.34 -29.83
C PHE A 33 0.16 6.95 -29.40
N VAL A 34 1.10 6.01 -29.25
CA VAL A 34 0.95 4.76 -28.52
C VAL A 34 1.84 4.89 -27.29
N ALA A 35 1.26 5.32 -26.17
CA ALA A 35 2.00 5.74 -25.00
C ALA A 35 1.62 4.92 -23.77
N GLU A 36 2.64 4.42 -23.07
CA GLU A 36 2.57 3.91 -21.71
C GLU A 36 3.27 4.90 -20.77
N ILE A 37 2.95 4.89 -19.48
CA ILE A 37 3.62 5.77 -18.51
C ILE A 37 5.15 5.58 -18.58
N ALA A 38 5.85 6.70 -18.80
CA ALA A 38 7.30 6.79 -19.02
C ALA A 38 7.84 6.15 -20.33
N HIS A 39 6.98 5.84 -21.31
CA HIS A 39 7.39 5.52 -22.68
C HIS A 39 6.34 5.98 -23.72
N HIS A 40 6.64 7.07 -24.43
CA HIS A 40 5.68 7.74 -25.33
C HIS A 40 6.13 7.62 -26.79
N LEU A 41 5.60 6.63 -27.50
CA LEU A 41 5.96 6.32 -28.88
C LEU A 41 4.96 6.96 -29.87
N LEU A 42 5.43 7.78 -30.81
CA LEU A 42 4.65 8.16 -31.98
C LEU A 42 4.63 6.98 -32.97
N ARG A 43 3.47 6.64 -33.53
CA ARG A 43 3.33 5.68 -34.64
C ARG A 43 2.49 6.27 -35.77
N TRP A 44 2.71 5.76 -36.97
CA TRP A 44 1.95 6.07 -38.18
C TRP A 44 1.96 4.86 -39.11
N GLU A 45 1.09 4.89 -40.10
CA GLU A 45 1.12 3.98 -41.24
C GLU A 45 1.68 4.72 -42.49
N PRO A 46 2.19 4.00 -43.50
CA PRO A 46 2.66 4.63 -44.73
C PRO A 46 1.56 5.40 -45.48
N GLY A 47 1.97 6.22 -46.44
CA GLY A 47 1.07 6.69 -47.51
C GLY A 47 0.70 5.55 -48.46
N HIS A 48 -0.30 5.76 -49.32
CA HIS A 48 -0.69 4.77 -50.33
C HIS A 48 0.46 4.53 -51.33
N ASN A 49 0.70 3.27 -51.71
CA ASN A 49 1.81 2.82 -52.57
C ASN A 49 3.19 3.39 -52.17
N PRO A 50 3.70 3.09 -50.96
CA PRO A 50 4.95 3.65 -50.47
C PRO A 50 6.14 3.17 -51.30
N ARG A 51 6.96 4.10 -51.78
CA ARG A 51 8.21 3.78 -52.50
C ARG A 51 9.27 3.25 -51.52
N SER A 52 10.14 2.37 -51.99
CA SER A 52 11.22 1.78 -51.18
C SER A 52 12.31 2.78 -50.75
N ASP A 53 12.30 4.02 -51.27
CA ASP A 53 13.18 5.11 -50.86
C ASP A 53 12.50 6.16 -49.96
N VAL A 54 11.28 5.90 -49.48
CA VAL A 54 10.59 6.74 -48.48
C VAL A 54 11.27 6.62 -47.11
N ARG A 55 11.48 7.78 -46.49
CA ARG A 55 11.90 7.97 -45.10
C ARG A 55 10.99 8.99 -44.42
N TYR A 56 11.12 9.15 -43.11
CA TYR A 56 10.25 10.00 -42.31
C TYR A 56 11.04 11.03 -41.51
N GLU A 57 10.48 12.24 -41.36
CA GLU A 57 10.94 13.24 -40.40
C GLU A 57 9.82 13.53 -39.40
N VAL A 58 10.18 13.57 -38.11
CA VAL A 58 9.25 13.85 -37.00
C VAL A 58 9.58 15.16 -36.30
N GLU A 59 8.55 15.95 -36.01
CA GLU A 59 8.60 17.17 -35.21
C GLU A 59 7.57 17.13 -34.07
N HIS A 60 7.87 17.82 -32.97
CA HIS A 60 7.00 17.92 -31.80
C HIS A 60 6.83 19.38 -31.35
N ARG A 61 5.81 19.64 -30.51
CA ARG A 61 5.41 20.98 -30.05
C ARG A 61 4.64 20.89 -28.74
N VAL A 62 4.85 21.84 -27.84
CA VAL A 62 4.03 22.01 -26.63
C VAL A 62 2.70 22.72 -26.98
N TYR A 63 1.58 22.14 -26.55
CA TYR A 63 0.24 22.72 -26.69
C TYR A 63 0.14 24.10 -26.01
N GLY A 64 -0.66 25.01 -26.56
CA GLY A 64 -0.92 26.33 -25.95
C GLY A 64 0.27 27.31 -25.98
N THR A 65 1.43 26.88 -26.48
CA THR A 65 2.61 27.75 -26.65
C THR A 65 2.71 28.34 -28.06
N ASN A 66 3.36 29.50 -28.13
CA ASN A 66 3.73 30.18 -29.38
C ASN A 66 5.07 29.68 -29.96
N PHE A 67 5.68 28.64 -29.38
CA PHE A 67 6.92 28.07 -29.91
C PHE A 67 6.71 27.42 -31.27
N SER A 68 7.73 27.51 -32.12
CA SER A 68 7.80 26.78 -33.38
C SER A 68 7.81 25.26 -33.15
N TRP A 69 7.54 24.51 -34.22
CA TRP A 69 7.77 23.07 -34.20
C TRP A 69 9.27 22.79 -34.02
N MET A 70 9.58 21.79 -33.20
CA MET A 70 10.94 21.35 -32.91
C MET A 70 11.20 20.01 -33.58
N ALA A 71 12.26 19.93 -34.38
CA ALA A 71 12.73 18.69 -34.98
C ALA A 71 13.16 17.70 -33.89
N THR A 72 12.74 16.44 -34.00
CA THR A 72 13.24 15.35 -33.16
C THR A 72 14.48 14.75 -33.83
N PRO A 73 15.72 14.99 -33.35
CA PRO A 73 16.94 14.63 -34.08
C PRO A 73 17.08 13.12 -34.31
N ASN A 74 16.67 12.33 -33.31
CA ASN A 74 16.69 10.86 -33.34
C ASN A 74 15.68 10.27 -34.34
N CYS A 75 14.77 11.07 -34.90
CA CYS A 75 13.70 10.67 -35.81
C CYS A 75 13.71 11.50 -37.09
N ARG A 76 14.90 11.88 -37.55
CA ARG A 76 15.10 12.62 -38.79
C ARG A 76 15.62 11.68 -39.88
N ASN A 77 14.86 11.57 -40.97
CA ASN A 77 15.18 10.76 -42.14
C ASN A 77 15.30 9.26 -41.83
N ILE A 78 14.43 8.74 -40.95
CA ILE A 78 14.35 7.34 -40.52
C ILE A 78 13.48 6.49 -41.46
N SER A 79 13.69 5.18 -41.49
CA SER A 79 12.85 4.22 -42.25
C SER A 79 11.64 3.69 -41.45
N GLU A 80 11.75 3.77 -40.13
CA GLU A 80 10.87 3.15 -39.17
C GLU A 80 9.53 3.90 -39.06
N LEU A 81 8.43 3.15 -38.89
CA LEU A 81 7.06 3.67 -38.79
C LEU A 81 6.70 4.15 -37.36
N SER A 82 7.72 4.48 -36.57
CA SER A 82 7.57 4.94 -35.19
C SER A 82 8.76 5.75 -34.71
N CYS A 83 8.51 6.67 -33.78
CA CYS A 83 9.52 7.55 -33.19
C CYS A 83 9.32 7.67 -31.68
N ASP A 84 10.36 7.44 -30.89
CA ASP A 84 10.31 7.66 -29.44
C ASP A 84 10.35 9.16 -29.14
N LEU A 85 9.25 9.67 -28.56
CA LEU A 85 9.11 11.06 -28.13
C LEU A 85 9.11 11.22 -26.60
N THR A 86 9.43 10.16 -25.84
CA THR A 86 9.38 10.11 -24.37
C THR A 86 10.05 11.33 -23.75
N TYR A 87 11.35 11.53 -24.03
CA TYR A 87 12.16 12.63 -23.49
C TYR A 87 11.58 14.03 -23.75
N TYR A 88 10.89 14.22 -24.88
CA TYR A 88 10.30 15.50 -25.27
C TYR A 88 8.90 15.72 -24.69
N THR A 89 8.33 14.69 -24.06
CA THR A 89 6.92 14.63 -23.66
C THR A 89 6.70 14.13 -22.23
N LEU A 90 7.70 14.18 -21.35
CA LEU A 90 7.59 13.65 -19.98
C LEU A 90 6.74 14.50 -19.02
N ASP A 91 6.53 15.80 -19.25
CA ASP A 91 5.87 16.68 -18.26
C ASP A 91 4.35 16.43 -18.21
N PRO A 92 3.80 15.94 -17.08
CA PRO A 92 2.38 15.64 -16.96
C PRO A 92 1.52 16.90 -16.72
N ALA A 93 2.09 18.09 -16.51
CA ALA A 93 1.34 19.34 -16.53
C ALA A 93 1.03 19.81 -17.95
N LEU A 94 1.79 19.35 -18.95
CA LEU A 94 1.69 19.78 -20.34
C LEU A 94 0.81 18.85 -21.19
N ARG A 95 0.49 19.36 -22.40
CA ARG A 95 0.00 18.58 -23.53
C ARG A 95 0.91 18.83 -24.72
N TYR A 96 0.96 17.88 -25.64
CA TYR A 96 1.89 17.88 -26.78
C TYR A 96 1.16 17.60 -28.09
N TYR A 97 1.68 18.16 -29.16
CA TYR A 97 1.42 17.71 -30.53
C TYR A 97 2.69 17.10 -31.12
N ALA A 98 2.51 16.09 -31.95
CA ALA A 98 3.54 15.61 -32.86
C ALA A 98 3.06 15.69 -34.31
N ARG A 99 3.99 15.77 -35.25
CA ARG A 99 3.73 15.63 -36.68
C ARG A 99 4.84 14.85 -37.37
N VAL A 100 4.47 14.12 -38.41
CA VAL A 100 5.38 13.35 -39.26
C VAL A 100 5.10 13.68 -40.74
N ARG A 101 6.13 13.60 -41.57
CA ARG A 101 6.00 13.64 -43.04
C ARG A 101 6.85 12.56 -43.68
N ALA A 102 6.44 12.09 -44.85
CA ALA A 102 7.29 11.30 -45.72
C ALA A 102 8.27 12.21 -46.48
N VAL A 103 9.45 11.67 -46.78
CA VAL A 103 10.55 12.31 -47.52
C VAL A 103 11.12 11.28 -48.48
N ALA A 104 11.22 11.62 -49.77
CA ALA A 104 11.82 10.78 -50.81
C ALA A 104 12.60 11.65 -51.79
N ARG A 105 13.93 11.56 -51.74
CA ARG A 105 14.87 12.42 -52.49
C ARG A 105 14.61 13.90 -52.22
N ASN A 106 14.12 14.65 -53.21
CA ASN A 106 13.80 16.08 -53.10
C ASN A 106 12.29 16.34 -52.85
N HIS A 107 11.46 15.31 -52.75
CA HIS A 107 10.02 15.43 -52.50
C HIS A 107 9.71 15.16 -51.02
N THR A 108 8.77 15.91 -50.46
CA THR A 108 8.26 15.70 -49.09
C THR A 108 6.74 15.78 -49.09
N SER A 109 6.09 14.91 -48.31
CA SER A 109 4.63 14.98 -48.14
C SER A 109 4.20 16.23 -47.36
N PRO A 110 2.90 16.58 -47.38
CA PRO A 110 2.30 17.38 -46.33
C PRO A 110 2.58 16.82 -44.92
N TRP A 111 2.60 17.70 -43.93
CA TRP A 111 2.79 17.33 -42.52
C TRP A 111 1.51 16.78 -41.90
N GLN A 112 1.56 15.53 -41.44
CA GLN A 112 0.44 14.83 -40.82
C GLN A 112 0.59 14.85 -39.30
N ARG A 113 -0.45 15.32 -38.58
CA ARG A 113 -0.35 15.78 -37.18
C ARG A 113 -1.32 15.06 -36.26
N THR A 114 -0.85 14.71 -35.06
CA THR A 114 -1.68 14.13 -33.99
C THR A 114 -2.73 15.13 -33.45
N ASN A 115 -3.74 14.58 -32.76
CA ASN A 115 -4.45 15.32 -31.71
C ASN A 115 -3.51 15.66 -30.53
N SER A 116 -3.96 16.50 -29.60
CA SER A 116 -3.13 16.82 -28.43
C SER A 116 -3.08 15.64 -27.45
N PHE A 117 -1.89 15.19 -27.08
CA PHE A 117 -1.62 14.10 -26.13
C PHE A 117 -1.21 14.67 -24.77
N SER A 118 -1.65 14.08 -23.66
CA SER A 118 -1.09 14.31 -22.32
C SER A 118 -0.50 13.02 -21.74
N PRO A 119 0.65 13.07 -21.02
CA PRO A 119 1.19 11.90 -20.32
C PRO A 119 0.23 11.27 -19.30
N ARG A 120 -0.78 12.01 -18.84
CA ARG A 120 -1.85 11.49 -17.95
C ARG A 120 -2.82 10.54 -18.64
N GLU A 121 -2.79 10.46 -19.96
CA GLU A 121 -3.65 9.63 -20.83
C GLU A 121 -2.93 8.34 -21.29
N ALA A 122 -1.61 8.25 -21.07
CA ALA A 122 -0.80 7.07 -21.36
C ALA A 122 -1.21 5.87 -20.48
N SER A 123 -1.08 4.65 -21.00
CA SER A 123 -1.47 3.43 -20.29
C SER A 123 -0.68 3.24 -18.99
N LEU A 124 -1.35 2.69 -17.98
CA LEU A 124 -0.82 2.57 -16.62
C LEU A 124 -0.01 1.28 -16.47
N ARG A 125 1.19 1.36 -15.93
CA ARG A 125 1.92 0.21 -15.37
C ARG A 125 2.66 0.61 -14.09
N LEU A 126 3.16 -0.40 -13.39
CA LEU A 126 4.12 -0.28 -12.30
C LEU A 126 5.47 -0.84 -12.75
N SER A 127 6.55 -0.56 -12.02
CA SER A 127 7.84 -1.23 -12.26
C SER A 127 7.94 -2.63 -11.64
N GLY A 128 6.98 -2.99 -10.79
CA GLY A 128 6.92 -4.27 -10.06
C GLY A 128 6.45 -4.07 -8.61
N GLN A 129 6.64 -5.10 -7.79
CA GLN A 129 6.33 -5.07 -6.36
C GLN A 129 7.40 -5.83 -5.55
N SER A 130 7.75 -5.33 -4.37
CA SER A 130 8.48 -6.08 -3.36
C SER A 130 7.49 -6.71 -2.37
N LEU A 131 7.77 -7.94 -1.96
CA LEU A 131 7.01 -8.72 -0.99
C LEU A 131 7.92 -9.05 0.21
N SER A 132 7.40 -8.86 1.43
CA SER A 132 8.05 -9.33 2.66
C SER A 132 7.02 -10.01 3.58
N LEU A 133 7.50 -10.88 4.46
CA LEU A 133 6.65 -11.71 5.33
C LEU A 133 6.78 -11.29 6.80
N THR A 134 5.64 -11.19 7.48
CA THR A 134 5.54 -10.94 8.93
C THR A 134 4.49 -11.89 9.51
N GLY A 135 4.93 -13.05 10.01
CA GLY A 135 4.02 -14.14 10.37
C GLY A 135 3.22 -14.63 9.16
N ASN A 136 1.90 -14.71 9.28
CA ASN A 136 0.97 -15.00 8.17
C ASN A 136 0.43 -13.74 7.46
N THR A 137 1.21 -12.65 7.45
CA THR A 137 0.89 -11.43 6.70
C THR A 137 1.94 -11.19 5.63
N ILE A 138 1.49 -10.96 4.39
CA ILE A 138 2.37 -10.48 3.31
C ILE A 138 2.28 -8.95 3.30
N HIS A 139 3.41 -8.30 3.53
CA HIS A 139 3.59 -6.88 3.33
C HIS A 139 3.99 -6.64 1.86
N VAL A 140 3.29 -5.73 1.19
CA VAL A 140 3.46 -5.43 -0.24
C VAL A 140 3.83 -3.96 -0.40
N GLN A 141 4.88 -3.69 -1.16
CA GLN A 141 5.33 -2.34 -1.50
C GLN A 141 5.50 -2.22 -3.02
N LEU A 142 4.77 -1.30 -3.64
CA LEU A 142 4.73 -1.12 -5.10
C LEU A 142 5.88 -0.23 -5.58
N GLN A 143 6.54 -0.64 -6.66
CA GLN A 143 7.65 0.10 -7.24
C GLN A 143 7.13 1.20 -8.18
N LEU A 144 6.98 2.41 -7.63
CA LEU A 144 6.46 3.60 -8.33
C LEU A 144 7.51 4.37 -9.15
N LEU A 145 8.74 3.86 -9.27
CA LEU A 145 9.84 4.50 -10.00
C LEU A 145 10.05 3.81 -11.35
N LEU A 146 9.66 4.47 -12.44
CA LEU A 146 9.79 3.97 -13.81
C LEU A 146 11.04 4.54 -14.49
N ARG A 147 11.74 3.74 -15.28
CA ARG A 147 12.88 4.20 -16.09
C ARG A 147 12.40 4.65 -17.47
N ALA A 148 12.87 5.83 -17.88
CA ALA A 148 12.74 6.39 -19.22
C ALA A 148 14.16 6.59 -19.77
N GLY A 149 14.79 5.49 -20.18
CA GLY A 149 16.23 5.44 -20.49
C GLY A 149 17.08 5.89 -19.30
N ASN A 150 17.80 7.02 -19.43
CA ASN A 150 18.61 7.56 -18.33
C ASN A 150 17.78 8.36 -17.28
N LEU A 151 16.55 8.76 -17.60
CA LEU A 151 15.67 9.45 -16.67
C LEU A 151 14.85 8.49 -15.81
N THR A 152 14.33 9.00 -14.70
CA THR A 152 13.45 8.26 -13.78
C THR A 152 12.18 9.09 -13.55
N VAL A 153 11.02 8.48 -13.78
CA VAL A 153 9.70 9.09 -13.66
C VAL A 153 9.00 8.48 -12.45
N LYS A 154 8.46 9.29 -11.55
CA LYS A 154 7.59 8.79 -10.48
C LYS A 154 6.17 8.64 -11.00
N TYR A 155 5.54 7.50 -10.71
CA TYR A 155 4.12 7.27 -11.00
C TYR A 155 3.23 8.40 -10.44
N ASP A 156 3.56 8.89 -9.24
CA ASP A 156 2.83 9.93 -8.51
C ASP A 156 2.90 11.33 -9.13
N ASP A 157 3.96 11.65 -9.89
CA ASP A 157 4.08 12.95 -10.56
C ASP A 157 3.08 13.02 -11.74
N VAL A 158 2.96 11.91 -12.48
CA VAL A 158 2.01 11.75 -13.60
C VAL A 158 0.58 11.58 -13.10
N GLN A 159 0.36 10.62 -12.20
CA GLN A 159 -0.95 10.18 -11.73
C GLN A 159 -1.23 10.66 -10.30
N LYS A 160 -1.16 12.00 -10.08
CA LYS A 160 -1.17 12.65 -8.76
C LYS A 160 -2.38 12.37 -7.84
N HIS A 161 -3.55 12.03 -8.39
CA HIS A 161 -4.80 11.91 -7.63
C HIS A 161 -5.66 10.72 -8.06
N THR A 162 -6.57 10.28 -7.19
CA THR A 162 -7.54 9.18 -7.43
C THR A 162 -6.94 7.81 -7.78
N ARG A 163 -5.65 7.60 -7.45
CA ARG A 163 -4.94 6.32 -7.62
C ARG A 163 -5.63 5.19 -6.84
N ARG A 164 -5.62 4.01 -7.46
CA ARG A 164 -6.12 2.74 -6.92
C ARG A 164 -5.22 1.62 -7.42
N TYR A 165 -5.22 0.51 -6.70
CA TYR A 165 -4.49 -0.70 -7.07
C TYR A 165 -5.40 -1.90 -6.86
N TRP A 166 -5.71 -2.63 -7.93
CA TRP A 166 -6.38 -3.92 -7.87
C TRP A 166 -5.32 -4.98 -7.61
N VAL A 167 -5.28 -5.46 -6.36
CA VAL A 167 -4.34 -6.49 -5.92
C VAL A 167 -5.01 -7.84 -6.09
N TYR A 168 -4.45 -8.70 -6.92
CA TYR A 168 -4.90 -10.07 -7.10
C TYR A 168 -4.02 -10.99 -6.26
N VAL A 169 -4.65 -11.77 -5.39
CA VAL A 169 -3.99 -12.73 -4.51
C VAL A 169 -4.47 -14.12 -4.88
N ARG A 170 -3.60 -14.89 -5.54
CA ARG A 170 -3.85 -16.28 -5.97
C ARG A 170 -3.20 -17.24 -4.99
N ARG A 171 -3.96 -18.17 -4.44
CA ARG A 171 -3.42 -19.30 -3.66
C ARG A 171 -2.91 -20.38 -4.61
N ALA A 172 -1.72 -20.94 -4.37
CA ALA A 172 -1.11 -21.89 -5.30
C ALA A 172 -1.85 -23.24 -5.38
N GLN A 173 -2.29 -23.79 -4.24
CA GLN A 173 -2.77 -25.18 -4.16
C GLN A 173 -4.14 -25.42 -4.81
N ASP A 174 -5.03 -24.43 -4.78
CA ASP A 174 -6.39 -24.52 -5.36
C ASP A 174 -6.64 -23.49 -6.48
N ASN A 175 -5.60 -22.74 -6.87
CA ASN A 175 -5.64 -21.60 -7.81
C ASN A 175 -6.71 -20.54 -7.51
N ARG A 176 -7.31 -20.54 -6.30
CA ARG A 176 -8.34 -19.55 -5.95
C ARG A 176 -7.71 -18.17 -5.84
N THR A 177 -8.18 -17.29 -6.72
CA THR A 177 -7.77 -15.88 -6.76
C THR A 177 -8.89 -15.02 -6.22
N TYR A 178 -8.56 -14.12 -5.28
CA TYR A 178 -9.44 -13.04 -4.84
C TYR A 178 -8.78 -11.69 -5.13
N LYS A 179 -9.59 -10.65 -5.28
CA LYS A 179 -9.11 -9.29 -5.54
C LYS A 179 -9.41 -8.36 -4.37
N VAL A 180 -8.45 -7.50 -4.04
CA VAL A 180 -8.55 -6.48 -2.98
C VAL A 180 -8.21 -5.13 -3.58
N LEU A 181 -9.03 -4.12 -3.29
CA LEU A 181 -8.75 -2.74 -3.68
C LEU A 181 -7.86 -2.07 -2.63
N LYS A 182 -6.77 -1.45 -3.06
CA LYS A 182 -5.90 -0.61 -2.22
C LYS A 182 -5.77 0.79 -2.82
N THR A 183 -5.44 1.77 -1.97
CA THR A 183 -5.24 3.19 -2.34
C THR A 183 -3.84 3.70 -2.01
N THR A 184 -3.15 3.06 -1.06
CA THR A 184 -1.74 3.26 -0.76
C THR A 184 -0.86 2.33 -1.62
N PRO A 185 0.39 2.72 -1.94
CA PRO A 185 1.36 1.85 -2.61
C PRO A 185 2.04 0.86 -1.65
N GLU A 186 1.76 0.96 -0.36
CA GLU A 186 2.29 0.11 0.71
C GLU A 186 1.12 -0.40 1.54
N PHE A 187 1.01 -1.72 1.70
CA PHE A 187 -0.13 -2.35 2.37
C PHE A 187 0.13 -3.80 2.78
N ASN A 188 -0.60 -4.23 3.81
CA ASN A 188 -0.65 -5.63 4.22
C ASN A 188 -1.78 -6.40 3.55
N ILE A 189 -1.51 -7.68 3.26
CA ILE A 189 -2.49 -8.74 2.98
C ILE A 189 -2.45 -9.70 4.18
N THR A 190 -3.54 -9.71 4.96
CA THR A 190 -3.70 -10.47 6.21
C THR A 190 -4.66 -11.65 6.02
N ASN A 191 -4.91 -12.40 7.11
CA ASN A 191 -5.85 -13.55 7.14
C ASN A 191 -5.47 -14.69 6.18
N LEU A 192 -4.17 -14.86 5.94
CA LEU A 192 -3.61 -15.90 5.10
C LEU A 192 -3.38 -17.19 5.91
N PHE A 193 -3.42 -18.32 5.22
CA PHE A 193 -3.15 -19.63 5.83
C PHE A 193 -1.63 -19.84 6.00
N TRP A 194 -1.26 -20.60 7.03
CA TRP A 194 0.12 -21.06 7.24
C TRP A 194 0.45 -22.19 6.26
N ASP A 195 1.73 -22.49 6.07
CA ASP A 195 2.20 -23.57 5.17
C ASP A 195 1.65 -23.44 3.74
N THR A 196 1.46 -22.20 3.28
CA THR A 196 0.70 -21.87 2.07
C THR A 196 1.41 -20.86 1.18
N GLU A 197 1.54 -21.19 -0.11
CA GLU A 197 2.07 -20.27 -1.12
C GLU A 197 0.96 -19.38 -1.71
N TYR A 198 1.29 -18.09 -1.82
CA TYR A 198 0.46 -17.07 -2.42
C TYR A 198 1.25 -16.29 -3.48
N CYS A 199 0.65 -16.17 -4.67
CA CYS A 199 1.15 -15.37 -5.77
C CYS A 199 0.37 -14.06 -5.85
N ILE A 200 1.09 -12.93 -5.92
CA ILE A 200 0.53 -11.59 -5.94
C ILE A 200 0.96 -10.87 -7.22
N SER A 201 -0.03 -10.32 -7.92
CA SER A 201 0.14 -9.39 -9.04
C SER A 201 -0.84 -8.21 -8.89
N VAL A 202 -0.48 -7.06 -9.47
CA VAL A 202 -1.14 -5.78 -9.18
C VAL A 202 -1.44 -5.03 -10.46
N GLU A 203 -2.66 -4.51 -10.58
CA GLU A 203 -3.13 -3.73 -11.72
C GLU A 203 -3.46 -2.29 -11.26
N PRO A 204 -2.76 -1.27 -11.78
CA PRO A 204 -2.99 0.13 -11.40
C PRO A 204 -4.27 0.71 -12.02
N ASP A 205 -5.02 1.50 -11.24
CA ASP A 205 -6.27 2.17 -11.62
C ASP A 205 -6.22 3.67 -11.23
N VAL A 206 -7.00 4.50 -11.92
CA VAL A 206 -7.16 5.94 -11.64
C VAL A 206 -8.65 6.28 -11.75
N ALA A 207 -9.32 6.35 -10.60
CA ALA A 207 -10.79 6.35 -10.52
C ALA A 207 -11.51 7.49 -11.29
N SER A 208 -10.79 8.56 -11.64
CA SER A 208 -11.32 9.70 -12.39
C SER A 208 -11.36 9.49 -13.91
N ARG A 209 -10.74 8.45 -14.47
CA ARG A 209 -10.69 8.20 -15.93
C ARG A 209 -10.40 6.74 -16.28
N ARG A 210 -11.11 6.20 -17.26
CA ARG A 210 -10.82 4.86 -17.81
C ARG A 210 -9.56 4.95 -18.69
N ILE A 211 -8.48 4.34 -18.23
CA ILE A 211 -7.21 4.18 -18.97
C ILE A 211 -6.91 2.67 -19.01
N HIS A 212 -6.26 2.20 -20.08
CA HIS A 212 -5.74 0.83 -20.14
C HIS A 212 -4.64 0.62 -19.08
N ALA A 213 -4.68 -0.49 -18.36
CA ALA A 213 -3.68 -0.84 -17.36
C ALA A 213 -2.99 -2.17 -17.69
N THR A 214 -1.68 -2.22 -17.51
CA THR A 214 -0.86 -3.43 -17.58
C THR A 214 -0.69 -3.96 -16.15
N ARG A 215 -1.18 -5.18 -15.88
CA ARG A 215 -1.00 -5.89 -14.62
C ARG A 215 0.46 -6.36 -14.49
N THR A 216 1.04 -6.27 -13.30
CA THR A 216 2.40 -6.75 -13.05
C THR A 216 2.49 -8.27 -13.06
N ASP A 217 3.71 -8.80 -13.27
CA ASP A 217 4.01 -10.22 -13.14
C ASP A 217 3.67 -10.74 -11.73
N GLU A 218 3.40 -12.05 -11.63
CA GLU A 218 3.11 -12.70 -10.35
C GLU A 218 4.38 -13.00 -9.57
N HIS A 219 4.53 -12.35 -8.42
CA HIS A 219 5.54 -12.71 -7.42
C HIS A 219 4.91 -13.62 -6.38
N CYS A 220 5.47 -14.81 -6.20
CA CYS A 220 5.00 -15.82 -5.26
C CYS A 220 5.85 -15.84 -3.98
N VAL A 221 5.20 -16.04 -2.83
CA VAL A 221 5.85 -16.23 -1.52
C VAL A 221 5.15 -17.34 -0.74
N ALA A 222 5.95 -18.24 -0.15
CA ALA A 222 5.48 -19.27 0.75
C ALA A 222 5.43 -18.75 2.19
N ILE A 223 4.25 -18.78 2.81
CA ILE A 223 4.11 -18.58 4.25
C ILE A 223 4.52 -19.87 4.94
N GLY A 224 5.51 -19.79 5.83
CA GLY A 224 5.99 -20.94 6.60
C GLY A 224 4.96 -21.48 7.60
N GLY A 225 5.38 -22.47 8.38
CA GLY A 225 4.53 -23.05 9.42
C GLY A 225 4.28 -22.09 10.59
N ARG A 226 3.14 -22.25 11.25
CA ARG A 226 2.88 -21.58 12.54
C ARG A 226 3.82 -22.19 13.58
N ASP A 227 4.75 -21.43 14.12
CA ASP A 227 5.49 -21.88 15.30
C ASP A 227 4.54 -21.98 16.50
N ARG A 228 4.25 -23.22 16.90
CA ARG A 228 3.43 -23.55 18.07
C ARG A 228 4.27 -24.08 19.23
N SER A 229 5.61 -24.05 19.13
CA SER A 229 6.50 -24.52 20.20
C SER A 229 6.21 -23.78 21.51
N ALA A 230 6.06 -22.46 21.47
CA ALA A 230 5.68 -21.65 22.62
C ALA A 230 4.26 -21.95 23.15
N GLU A 231 3.26 -22.16 22.28
CA GLU A 231 1.90 -22.56 22.67
C GLU A 231 1.92 -23.92 23.41
N LEU A 232 2.67 -24.89 22.87
CA LEU A 232 2.78 -26.24 23.41
C LEU A 232 3.60 -26.28 24.70
N VAL A 233 4.73 -25.57 24.78
CA VAL A 233 5.54 -25.47 26.00
C VAL A 233 4.73 -24.83 27.13
N LEU A 234 4.00 -23.74 26.87
CA LEU A 234 3.13 -23.11 27.87
C LEU A 234 1.99 -24.06 28.32
N SER A 235 1.42 -24.84 27.40
CA SER A 235 0.41 -25.85 27.71
C SER A 235 0.97 -27.02 28.54
N ILE A 236 2.18 -27.49 28.24
CA ILE A 236 2.86 -28.56 28.99
C ILE A 236 3.24 -28.09 30.40
N VAL A 237 3.80 -26.89 30.54
CA VAL A 237 4.19 -26.31 31.83
C VAL A 237 2.98 -26.06 32.72
N SER A 238 1.91 -25.45 32.18
CA SER A 238 0.67 -25.23 32.94
C SER A 238 -0.02 -26.53 33.33
N SER A 239 -0.11 -27.51 32.42
CA SER A 239 -0.66 -28.83 32.75
C SER A 239 0.16 -29.54 33.84
N SER A 240 1.49 -29.47 33.78
CA SER A 240 2.39 -30.08 34.77
C SER A 240 2.23 -29.43 36.15
N PHE A 241 2.09 -28.10 36.20
CA PHE A 241 1.87 -27.37 37.45
C PHE A 241 0.51 -27.72 38.08
N ILE A 242 -0.55 -27.85 37.26
CA ILE A 242 -1.88 -28.25 37.72
C ILE A 242 -1.88 -29.69 38.26
N THR A 243 -1.23 -30.65 37.59
CA THR A 243 -1.16 -32.04 38.10
C THR A 243 -0.38 -32.14 39.40
N LEU A 244 0.73 -31.40 39.55
CA LEU A 244 1.50 -31.34 40.80
C LEU A 244 0.68 -30.75 41.96
N LEU A 245 -0.10 -29.69 41.71
CA LEU A 245 -1.03 -29.14 42.72
C LEU A 245 -2.09 -30.16 43.15
N LEU A 246 -2.71 -30.86 42.19
CA LEU A 246 -3.71 -31.89 42.49
C LEU A 246 -3.13 -33.08 43.26
N LEU A 247 -1.92 -33.53 42.91
CA LEU A 247 -1.18 -34.57 43.64
C LEU A 247 -0.81 -34.12 45.06
N GLY A 248 -0.38 -32.86 45.23
CA GLY A 248 -0.09 -32.28 46.54
C GLY A 248 -1.33 -32.20 47.44
N LEU A 249 -2.46 -31.76 46.89
CA LEU A 249 -3.75 -31.74 47.60
C LEU A 249 -4.22 -33.15 47.96
N LEU A 250 -4.12 -34.13 47.06
CA LEU A 250 -4.47 -35.52 47.32
C LEU A 250 -3.58 -36.13 48.42
N GLY A 251 -2.27 -35.86 48.37
CA GLY A 251 -1.31 -36.27 49.40
C GLY A 251 -1.63 -35.66 50.77
N ALA A 252 -1.94 -34.37 50.82
CA ALA A 252 -2.37 -33.69 52.05
C ALA A 252 -3.67 -34.29 52.62
N LEU A 253 -4.67 -34.56 51.78
CA LEU A 253 -5.92 -35.23 52.19
C LEU A 253 -5.66 -36.64 52.73
N LEU A 254 -4.81 -37.43 52.07
CA LEU A 254 -4.43 -38.77 52.54
C LEU A 254 -3.71 -38.72 53.89
N VAL A 255 -2.74 -37.81 54.06
CA VAL A 255 -2.05 -37.59 55.35
C VAL A 255 -3.05 -37.14 56.43
N CYS A 256 -3.98 -36.23 56.13
CA CYS A 256 -5.04 -35.84 57.05
C CYS A 256 -5.93 -37.04 57.45
N THR A 257 -6.29 -37.93 56.52
CA THR A 257 -7.09 -39.14 56.84
C THR A 257 -6.30 -40.17 57.64
N TYR A 258 -4.99 -40.27 57.42
CA TYR A 258 -4.10 -41.18 58.16
C TYR A 258 -3.89 -40.72 59.60
N ILE A 259 -3.59 -39.43 59.81
CA ILE A 259 -3.44 -38.83 61.15
C ILE A 259 -4.78 -38.81 61.91
N LYS A 260 -5.91 -38.68 61.20
CA LYS A 260 -7.26 -38.80 61.78
C LYS A 260 -7.74 -40.25 61.98
N LYS A 261 -6.93 -41.29 61.73
CA LYS A 261 -7.26 -42.64 62.20
C LYS A 261 -7.17 -42.67 63.73
N PRO A 262 -8.25 -43.01 64.47
CA PRO A 262 -8.18 -43.07 65.92
C PRO A 262 -7.29 -44.25 66.34
N VAL A 263 -6.13 -43.92 66.91
CA VAL A 263 -5.36 -44.89 67.71
C VAL A 263 -6.28 -45.38 68.82
N ARG A 264 -6.52 -46.70 68.89
CA ARG A 264 -7.33 -47.27 69.97
C ARG A 264 -6.62 -46.99 71.30
N PRO A 265 -7.21 -46.22 72.24
CA PRO A 265 -6.59 -46.07 73.55
C PRO A 265 -6.57 -47.43 74.25
N PRO A 266 -5.49 -47.78 74.98
CA PRO A 266 -5.47 -49.00 75.78
C PRO A 266 -6.61 -48.98 76.82
N SER A 267 -7.16 -50.16 77.12
CA SER A 267 -8.46 -50.34 77.79
C SER A 267 -8.63 -49.65 79.15
N VAL A 268 -7.54 -49.26 79.78
CA VAL A 268 -7.43 -48.76 81.16
C VAL A 268 -8.09 -47.38 81.34
N LEU A 269 -8.12 -46.51 80.32
CA LEU A 269 -8.59 -45.12 80.49
C LEU A 269 -10.12 -44.93 80.51
N LYS A 270 -10.91 -45.99 80.29
CA LYS A 270 -12.38 -45.89 80.22
C LYS A 270 -13.09 -45.68 81.57
N SER A 271 -12.40 -45.89 82.69
CA SER A 271 -12.98 -45.74 84.04
C SER A 271 -13.10 -44.28 84.47
N PHE A 272 -12.02 -43.50 84.33
CA PHE A 272 -11.89 -42.17 84.94
C PHE A 272 -12.89 -41.12 84.41
N ILE A 273 -13.21 -41.14 83.12
CA ILE A 273 -14.09 -40.12 82.50
C ILE A 273 -15.54 -40.21 83.01
N LYS A 274 -15.97 -41.36 83.56
CA LYS A 274 -17.31 -41.52 84.14
C LYS A 274 -17.47 -40.87 85.52
N GLN A 275 -16.39 -40.37 86.13
CA GLN A 275 -16.40 -39.92 87.53
C GLN A 275 -16.38 -38.39 87.71
N SER A 276 -16.03 -37.61 86.68
CA SER A 276 -16.02 -36.13 86.77
C SER A 276 -17.37 -35.47 86.46
N SER A 277 -18.32 -36.17 85.83
CA SER A 277 -19.64 -35.64 85.45
C SER A 277 -20.66 -35.62 86.61
N LEU A 278 -20.18 -35.48 87.85
CA LEU A 278 -20.99 -35.56 89.08
C LEU A 278 -20.56 -34.54 90.15
N TRP A 279 -19.71 -33.57 89.79
CA TRP A 279 -19.05 -32.65 90.73
C TRP A 279 -18.91 -31.21 90.20
N MET A 280 -19.80 -30.76 89.31
CA MET A 280 -19.81 -29.37 88.84
C MET A 280 -21.21 -28.85 88.49
N GLU A 281 -22.14 -28.92 89.44
CA GLU A 281 -23.50 -28.35 89.30
C GLU A 281 -23.95 -27.67 90.61
N GLN A 282 -23.13 -26.73 91.12
CA GLN A 282 -23.45 -25.97 92.34
C GLN A 282 -22.73 -24.61 92.42
N GLU A 283 -23.10 -23.64 91.57
CA GLU A 283 -23.16 -22.21 91.94
C GLU A 283 -24.00 -21.41 90.93
N SER A 284 -24.62 -20.29 91.33
CA SER A 284 -25.95 -19.93 90.82
C SER A 284 -26.20 -18.47 90.44
N LEU A 285 -26.88 -18.30 89.30
CA LEU A 285 -27.95 -17.33 88.99
C LEU A 285 -27.74 -15.82 89.19
N SER A 286 -27.64 -15.09 88.07
CA SER A 286 -28.38 -13.84 87.79
C SER A 286 -28.26 -13.53 86.28
N SER A 287 -29.31 -13.67 85.46
CA SER A 287 -30.51 -12.81 85.32
C SER A 287 -30.23 -11.44 84.67
N GLY A 288 -30.66 -11.25 83.41
CA GLY A 288 -30.54 -9.97 82.69
C GLY A 288 -30.74 -10.09 81.17
N SER A 289 -31.88 -9.58 80.68
CA SER A 289 -32.20 -9.28 79.27
C SER A 289 -32.67 -7.80 79.21
N PRO A 290 -32.85 -7.11 78.06
CA PRO A 290 -32.76 -7.58 76.67
C PRO A 290 -32.04 -6.63 75.66
N ASP A 291 -32.00 -7.07 74.40
CA ASP A 291 -32.05 -6.28 73.14
C ASP A 291 -30.96 -5.27 72.71
N ALA A 292 -30.97 -5.03 71.38
CA ALA A 292 -30.42 -3.92 70.59
C ALA A 292 -28.90 -3.81 70.33
N ASP A 293 -28.51 -4.14 69.09
CA ASP A 293 -27.49 -3.45 68.28
C ASP A 293 -27.93 -1.95 68.08
N PRO A 294 -27.09 -0.92 67.77
CA PRO A 294 -25.90 -1.08 66.92
C PRO A 294 -24.71 -0.06 67.03
N ILE A 295 -23.71 -0.25 66.14
CA ILE A 295 -22.89 0.80 65.46
C ILE A 295 -21.85 1.63 66.29
N GLN A 296 -20.61 1.71 65.75
CA GLN A 296 -19.56 2.74 66.02
C GLN A 296 -18.93 2.81 67.44
N GLN A 297 -17.75 3.43 67.69
CA GLN A 297 -16.48 3.60 66.93
C GLN A 297 -15.42 4.19 67.91
N LEU A 298 -14.12 4.15 67.55
CA LEU A 298 -13.05 5.05 68.06
C LEU A 298 -12.68 4.92 69.57
N PHE A 299 -11.47 5.24 70.08
CA PHE A 299 -10.09 5.31 69.56
C PHE A 299 -9.11 5.50 70.77
N LEU A 300 -7.81 5.81 70.52
CA LEU A 300 -6.80 6.34 71.49
C LEU A 300 -6.27 5.30 72.53
N CYS A 301 -5.03 5.35 73.05
CA CYS A 301 -3.84 6.20 72.83
C CYS A 301 -2.56 5.32 73.06
N GLN A 302 -1.54 5.32 72.18
CA GLN A 302 -0.45 6.31 72.00
C GLN A 302 0.72 6.18 73.01
N LYS A 303 1.96 5.97 72.51
CA LYS A 303 3.18 6.52 73.12
C LYS A 303 4.38 6.64 72.14
N GLU A 304 5.06 7.78 72.23
CA GLU A 304 6.34 8.21 71.62
C GLU A 304 6.92 9.28 72.61
N PRO A 305 7.96 10.13 72.35
CA PRO A 305 8.85 10.31 71.18
C PRO A 305 10.37 10.42 71.53
N GLN A 306 11.22 10.64 70.51
CA GLN A 306 12.22 11.74 70.38
C GLN A 306 12.91 11.61 68.99
N GLN A 307 13.07 12.59 68.08
CA GLN A 307 13.18 14.08 68.09
C GLN A 307 14.62 14.61 68.33
N ASP A 308 15.16 15.65 67.66
CA ASP A 308 14.73 16.54 66.54
C ASP A 308 15.71 16.33 65.33
N SER A 309 15.89 17.08 64.22
CA SER A 309 15.43 18.35 63.60
C SER A 309 15.71 18.23 62.07
N THR A 310 15.43 19.10 61.09
CA THR A 310 14.48 20.19 60.71
C THR A 310 14.67 20.39 59.17
N GLN A 311 14.14 21.32 58.36
CA GLN A 311 13.32 22.55 58.49
C GLN A 311 12.60 22.83 57.13
N ARG A 312 11.73 23.87 57.08
CA ARG A 312 11.22 24.61 55.89
C ARG A 312 10.64 23.87 54.66
N ARG A 313 9.31 23.98 54.57
CA ARG A 313 8.50 24.13 53.34
C ARG A 313 8.23 25.65 53.08
N PRO A 314 7.46 26.15 52.07
CA PRO A 314 6.40 25.48 51.29
C PRO A 314 6.42 25.67 49.75
N ARG A 315 5.34 25.20 49.10
CA ARG A 315 5.07 25.17 47.65
C ARG A 315 4.84 26.57 47.03
N SER A 316 5.02 26.65 45.72
CA SER A 316 4.28 27.53 44.81
C SER A 316 3.72 26.73 43.63
N PRO A 317 2.52 27.06 43.12
CA PRO A 317 2.06 26.59 41.81
C PRO A 317 1.47 27.73 40.95
N TRP A 318 2.08 28.05 39.82
CA TRP A 318 1.43 28.80 38.73
C TRP A 318 1.99 28.39 37.37
N ALA A 319 1.10 28.30 36.38
CA ALA A 319 1.48 28.24 34.97
C ALA A 319 1.50 29.66 34.40
N GLN A 320 2.44 29.94 33.49
CA GLN A 320 2.40 31.12 32.62
C GLN A 320 2.40 30.64 31.16
N GLY A 321 1.44 31.12 30.39
CA GLY A 321 1.52 31.08 28.93
C GLY A 321 2.26 32.31 28.40
N HIS A 322 2.79 32.23 27.19
CA HIS A 322 3.35 33.35 26.46
C HIS A 322 2.79 33.35 25.02
N PRO A 323 2.42 34.52 24.45
CA PRO A 323 1.78 34.61 23.13
C PRO A 323 2.76 35.02 22.01
N GLN A 324 2.18 35.25 20.82
CA GLN A 324 2.73 35.94 19.64
C GLN A 324 3.69 35.12 18.73
N ASP A 325 3.74 35.36 17.40
CA ASP A 325 3.02 36.39 16.62
C ASP A 325 2.53 35.97 15.22
N GLN A 326 1.94 36.95 14.53
CA GLN A 326 1.18 36.91 13.27
C GLN A 326 1.96 36.45 12.02
N GLY A 327 1.19 35.98 11.03
CA GLY A 327 1.65 35.75 9.67
C GLY A 327 1.49 36.97 8.76
N TRP A 328 2.09 36.91 7.57
CA TRP A 328 2.08 37.97 6.56
C TRP A 328 0.96 37.75 5.53
N HIS A 329 0.20 38.81 5.23
CA HIS A 329 -0.48 39.00 3.93
C HIS A 329 -0.82 40.48 3.70
#